data_AF-A0A0F2R621-F1
#
_entry.id   AF-A0A0F2R621-F1
#
_cell.length_a   1.000
_cell.length_b   1.000
_cell.length_c   1.000
_cell.angle_alpha   90.00
_cell.angle_beta   90.00
_cell.angle_gamma   90.00
#
_symmetry.space_group_name_H-M   'P 1'
#
loop_
_entity.id
_entity.type
_entity.pdbx_description
1 polymer ?
#
loop_
_entity_poly.entity_id
_entity_poly.type
_entity_poly.pdbx_seq_one_letter_code
_entity_poly.pdbx_strand_id
1 'polypeptide(L)'
;MSVSQPKDRIDDLSKDELLKVLPDFMHRIVIHYALWFTEVRHQMGMPKALEMLSAVFEKNMGLQMKRLGKTLGFEVVDGLPAALTNLDKTALLNLIDEVAKNWLANDGLWFQAVEFSHGMNDAKRCNDSCWAHFSPFEAWSVKRLLGLGEAPGLQGLARALNFRVYARLNTQSVSFEEDNALVFKMNVCRVQAARKAKGLVDYPCKSAGLVEYTYFARGIDARIVTECIGCPPDAHPEDWFCAWRFKI
;
A
#
# COMPACT_ATOMS: atom_id res chain seq x y z
N MET A 1 51.02 2.50 -11.62
CA MET A 1 49.68 2.54 -11.01
C MET A 1 48.89 3.58 -11.76
N SER A 2 47.87 3.19 -12.53
CA SER A 2 46.99 4.15 -13.21
C SER A 2 46.15 4.83 -12.14
N VAL A 3 46.38 6.12 -11.92
CA VAL A 3 45.49 6.96 -11.10
C VAL A 3 44.20 7.07 -11.89
N SER A 4 43.12 6.47 -11.41
CA SER A 4 41.81 6.63 -12.03
C SER A 4 41.50 8.12 -12.07
N GLN A 5 41.14 8.66 -13.24
CA GLN A 5 40.70 10.05 -13.33
C GLN A 5 39.53 10.29 -12.35
N PRO A 6 39.49 11.45 -11.68
CA PRO A 6 38.36 11.81 -10.82
C PRO A 6 37.07 11.84 -11.64
N LYS A 7 35.98 11.36 -11.04
CA LYS A 7 34.64 11.33 -11.65
C LYS A 7 33.82 12.44 -11.02
N ASP A 8 33.81 13.59 -11.67
CA ASP A 8 33.16 14.80 -11.15
C ASP A 8 31.72 14.94 -11.66
N ARG A 9 31.37 14.21 -12.74
CA ARG A 9 30.05 14.23 -13.38
C ARG A 9 29.54 12.81 -13.62
N ILE A 10 28.22 12.67 -13.79
CA ILE A 10 27.59 11.40 -14.19
C ILE A 10 28.15 10.91 -15.53
N ASP A 11 28.47 11.83 -16.43
CA ASP A 11 29.05 11.53 -17.75
C ASP A 11 30.42 10.81 -17.66
N ASP A 12 31.12 10.93 -16.53
CA ASP A 12 32.44 10.31 -16.29
C ASP A 12 32.33 8.88 -15.74
N LEU A 13 31.10 8.42 -15.44
CA LEU A 13 30.87 7.10 -14.88
C LEU A 13 30.99 6.01 -15.95
N SER A 14 31.55 4.87 -15.54
CA SER A 14 31.52 3.65 -16.36
C SER A 14 30.09 3.14 -16.54
N LYS A 15 29.88 2.27 -17.52
CA LYS A 15 28.58 1.61 -17.75
C LYS A 15 28.04 0.94 -16.48
N ASP A 16 28.88 0.21 -15.75
CA ASP A 16 28.46 -0.50 -14.55
C ASP A 16 28.08 0.43 -13.40
N GLU A 17 28.67 1.62 -13.34
CA GLU A 17 28.28 2.66 -12.38
C GLU A 17 26.98 3.34 -12.79
N LEU A 18 26.81 3.65 -14.08
CA LEU A 18 25.54 4.18 -14.61
C LEU A 18 24.36 3.23 -14.35
N LEU A 19 24.59 1.91 -14.45
CA LEU A 19 23.57 0.90 -14.12
C LEU A 19 23.16 0.94 -12.63
N LYS A 20 24.01 1.42 -11.73
CA LYS A 20 23.67 1.63 -10.31
C LYS A 20 22.95 2.97 -10.08
N VAL A 21 23.24 3.98 -10.88
CA VAL A 21 22.57 5.30 -10.81
C VAL A 21 21.09 5.20 -11.18
N LEU A 22 20.73 4.37 -12.16
CA LEU A 22 19.35 4.25 -12.63
C LEU A 22 18.34 3.89 -11.52
N PRO A 23 18.49 2.79 -10.75
CA PRO A 23 17.57 2.47 -9.66
C PRO A 23 17.59 3.49 -8.52
N ASP A 24 18.74 4.11 -8.24
CA ASP A 24 18.85 5.21 -7.28
C ASP A 24 18.02 6.44 -7.72
N PHE A 25 18.05 6.80 -9.00
CA PHE A 25 17.22 7.89 -9.53
C PHE A 25 15.72 7.57 -9.46
N MET A 26 15.34 6.33 -9.78
CA MET A 26 13.94 5.89 -9.61
C MET A 26 13.50 5.95 -8.15
N HIS A 27 14.37 5.54 -7.22
CA HIS A 27 14.10 5.64 -5.79
C HIS A 27 13.92 7.09 -5.34
N ARG A 28 14.81 8.00 -5.77
CA ARG A 28 14.70 9.45 -5.48
C ARG A 28 13.39 10.04 -6.01
N ILE A 29 12.93 9.60 -7.18
CA ILE A 29 11.61 10.02 -7.72
C ILE A 29 10.49 9.57 -6.78
N VAL A 30 10.48 8.32 -6.31
CA VAL A 30 9.46 7.82 -5.39
C VAL A 30 9.44 8.62 -4.08
N ILE A 31 10.60 8.86 -3.48
CA ILE A 31 10.71 9.65 -2.24
C ILE A 31 10.26 11.09 -2.47
N HIS A 32 10.75 11.75 -3.51
CA HIS A 32 10.37 13.13 -3.81
C HIS A 32 8.87 13.27 -4.12
N TYR A 33 8.27 12.30 -4.81
CA TYR A 33 6.84 12.25 -5.07
C TYR A 33 6.02 12.14 -3.77
N ALA A 34 6.45 11.28 -2.85
CA ALA A 34 5.83 11.15 -1.52
C ALA A 34 5.99 12.41 -0.66
N LEU A 35 7.15 13.08 -0.74
CA LEU A 35 7.40 14.35 -0.05
C LEU A 35 6.49 15.47 -0.57
N TRP A 36 6.34 15.61 -1.89
CA TRP A 36 5.38 16.56 -2.47
C TRP A 36 3.96 16.34 -1.97
N PHE A 37 3.50 15.09 -1.98
CA PHE A 37 2.18 14.75 -1.45
C PHE A 37 2.07 15.10 0.05
N THR A 38 3.13 14.83 0.82
CA THR A 38 3.19 15.12 2.26
C THR A 38 3.11 16.62 2.53
N GLU A 39 3.85 17.44 1.78
CA GLU A 39 3.83 18.89 1.93
C GLU A 39 2.50 19.49 1.49
N VAL A 40 1.92 19.06 0.36
CA VAL A 40 0.59 19.55 -0.05
C VAL A 40 -0.46 19.19 1.00
N ARG A 41 -0.39 17.98 1.58
CA ARG A 41 -1.27 17.58 2.68
C ARG A 41 -1.06 18.46 3.92
N HIS A 42 0.19 18.78 4.27
CA HIS A 42 0.51 19.61 5.44
C HIS A 42 0.02 21.06 5.25
N GLN A 43 0.27 21.65 4.07
CA GLN A 43 -0.01 23.05 3.78
C GLN A 43 -1.47 23.32 3.38
N MET A 44 -2.12 22.37 2.68
CA MET A 44 -3.42 22.56 2.04
C MET A 44 -4.50 21.57 2.52
N GLY A 45 -4.14 20.65 3.42
CA GLY A 45 -5.05 19.63 3.93
C GLY A 45 -5.21 18.42 3.01
N MET A 46 -5.67 17.31 3.60
CA MET A 46 -5.82 16.02 2.92
C MET A 46 -6.79 16.05 1.71
N PRO A 47 -7.97 16.69 1.77
CA PRO A 47 -8.89 16.70 0.62
C PRO A 47 -8.25 17.30 -0.63
N LYS A 48 -7.54 18.44 -0.48
CA LYS A 48 -6.87 19.10 -1.60
C LYS A 48 -5.68 18.28 -2.10
N ALA A 49 -4.91 17.68 -1.19
CA ALA A 49 -3.80 16.80 -1.55
C ALA A 49 -4.25 15.60 -2.39
N LEU A 50 -5.37 14.96 -2.04
CA LEU A 50 -5.92 13.83 -2.80
C LEU A 50 -6.43 14.25 -4.19
N GLU A 51 -7.16 15.37 -4.29
CA GLU A 51 -7.60 15.95 -5.58
C GLU A 51 -6.40 16.17 -6.51
N MET A 52 -5.36 16.83 -6.02
CA MET A 52 -4.14 17.10 -6.79
C MET A 52 -3.38 15.82 -7.13
N LEU A 53 -3.29 14.87 -6.20
CA LEU A 53 -2.63 13.58 -6.43
C LEU A 53 -3.26 12.83 -7.60
N SER A 54 -4.60 12.84 -7.73
CA SER A 54 -5.29 12.20 -8.86
C SER A 54 -4.83 12.77 -10.20
N ALA A 55 -4.84 14.10 -10.32
CA ALA A 55 -4.48 14.78 -11.56
C ALA A 55 -3.00 14.62 -11.90
N VAL A 56 -2.13 14.60 -10.89
CA VAL A 56 -0.68 14.43 -11.06
C VAL A 56 -0.34 12.99 -11.42
N PHE A 57 -0.95 11.99 -10.78
CA PHE A 57 -0.63 10.58 -10.97
C PHE A 57 -0.78 10.13 -12.44
N GLU A 58 -1.93 10.40 -13.05
CA GLU A 58 -2.22 9.97 -14.43
C GLU A 58 -1.25 10.63 -15.43
N LYS A 59 -1.03 11.94 -15.30
CA LYS A 59 -0.10 12.70 -16.16
C LYS A 59 1.34 12.23 -15.99
N ASN A 60 1.77 12.01 -14.74
CA ASN A 60 3.13 11.62 -14.42
C ASN A 60 3.43 10.21 -14.97
N MET A 61 2.52 9.26 -14.77
CA MET A 61 2.68 7.89 -15.28
C MET A 61 2.81 7.86 -16.81
N GLY A 62 1.91 8.53 -17.53
CA GLY A 62 1.97 8.60 -18.99
C GLY A 62 3.25 9.24 -19.52
N LEU A 63 3.73 10.31 -18.87
CA LEU A 63 4.97 10.98 -19.25
C LEU A 63 6.21 10.10 -19.02
N GLN A 64 6.28 9.43 -17.86
CA GLN A 64 7.39 8.53 -17.54
C GLN A 64 7.44 7.35 -18.51
N MET A 65 6.31 6.69 -18.75
CA MET A 65 6.24 5.56 -19.68
C MET A 65 6.61 5.98 -21.10
N LYS A 66 6.13 7.14 -21.58
CA LYS A 66 6.52 7.68 -22.89
C LYS A 66 8.03 7.90 -23.02
N ARG A 67 8.67 8.46 -21.99
CA ARG A 67 10.12 8.70 -21.99
C ARG A 67 10.91 7.41 -21.95
N LEU A 68 10.53 6.47 -21.08
CA LEU A 68 11.17 5.16 -20.98
C LEU A 68 10.98 4.35 -22.26
N GLY A 69 9.77 4.32 -22.82
CA GLY A 69 9.47 3.63 -24.08
C GLY A 69 10.30 4.15 -25.24
N LYS A 70 10.45 5.48 -25.37
CA LYS A 70 11.33 6.09 -26.37
C LYS A 70 12.79 5.65 -26.23
N THR A 71 13.31 5.62 -25.00
CA THR A 71 14.74 5.30 -24.75
C THR A 71 15.03 3.80 -24.82
N LEU A 72 14.11 2.95 -24.33
CA LEU A 72 14.28 1.49 -24.24
C LEU A 72 13.69 0.74 -25.45
N GLY A 73 12.99 1.44 -26.34
CA GLY A 73 12.50 0.87 -27.60
C GLY A 73 11.22 0.03 -27.46
N PHE A 74 10.38 0.30 -26.45
CA PHE A 74 9.08 -0.37 -26.31
C PHE A 74 7.91 0.57 -26.62
N GLU A 75 6.83 -0.01 -27.15
CA GLU A 75 5.59 0.70 -27.46
C GLU A 75 4.81 1.04 -26.19
N VAL A 76 4.16 2.21 -26.19
CA VAL A 76 3.31 2.70 -25.10
C VAL A 76 1.90 2.92 -25.63
N VAL A 77 0.92 2.26 -25.03
CA VAL A 77 -0.52 2.35 -25.34
C VAL A 77 -1.25 2.86 -24.10
N ASP A 78 -2.03 3.94 -24.24
CA ASP A 78 -2.79 4.57 -23.14
C ASP A 78 -1.97 4.84 -21.87
N GLY A 79 -0.70 5.24 -22.05
CA GLY A 79 0.20 5.57 -20.95
C GLY A 79 0.83 4.36 -20.25
N LEU A 80 0.64 3.15 -20.77
CA LEU A 80 1.24 1.91 -20.26
C LEU A 80 2.10 1.22 -21.33
N PRO A 81 3.13 0.43 -20.96
CA PRO A 81 3.83 -0.43 -21.91
C PRO A 81 2.86 -1.39 -22.62
N ALA A 82 2.96 -1.53 -23.94
CA ALA A 82 2.12 -2.45 -24.72
C ALA A 82 2.22 -3.91 -24.23
N ALA A 83 3.36 -4.27 -23.65
CA ALA A 83 3.55 -5.56 -23.00
C ALA A 83 2.54 -5.84 -21.87
N LEU A 84 2.03 -4.80 -21.19
CA LEU A 84 0.99 -4.93 -20.16
C LEU A 84 -0.40 -5.03 -20.79
N THR A 85 -0.69 -4.23 -21.81
CA THR A 85 -2.02 -4.21 -22.46
C THR A 85 -2.31 -5.52 -23.21
N ASN A 86 -1.27 -6.24 -23.61
CA ASN A 86 -1.37 -7.51 -24.33
C ASN A 86 -1.49 -8.73 -23.39
N LEU A 87 -1.42 -8.54 -22.07
CA LEU A 87 -1.61 -9.63 -21.12
C LEU A 87 -3.08 -10.03 -21.07
N ASP A 88 -3.33 -11.33 -20.97
CA ASP A 88 -4.66 -11.83 -20.63
C ASP A 88 -5.01 -11.50 -19.16
N LYS A 89 -6.28 -11.68 -18.81
CA LYS A 89 -6.80 -11.38 -17.47
C LYS A 89 -6.06 -12.16 -16.37
N THR A 90 -5.71 -13.42 -16.61
CA THR A 90 -5.03 -14.26 -15.61
C THR A 90 -3.62 -13.75 -15.35
N ALA A 91 -2.88 -13.43 -16.42
CA ALA A 91 -1.54 -12.86 -16.32
C ALA A 91 -1.55 -11.48 -15.64
N LEU A 92 -2.55 -10.63 -15.94
CA LEU A 92 -2.74 -9.35 -15.25
C LEU A 92 -3.00 -9.52 -13.75
N LEU A 93 -3.86 -10.47 -13.38
CA LEU A 93 -4.12 -10.77 -11.97
C LEU A 93 -2.86 -11.26 -11.25
N ASN A 94 -2.10 -12.16 -11.88
CA ASN A 94 -0.82 -12.63 -11.32
C ASN A 94 0.18 -11.48 -11.16
N LEU A 95 0.26 -10.56 -12.13
CA LEU A 95 1.13 -9.38 -12.03
C LEU A 95 0.70 -8.47 -10.88
N ILE A 96 -0.60 -8.23 -10.71
CA ILE A 96 -1.14 -7.47 -9.57
C ILE A 96 -0.78 -8.14 -8.24
N ASP A 97 -0.79 -9.47 -8.18
CA ASP A 97 -0.37 -10.22 -6.98
C ASP A 97 1.11 -10.04 -6.68
N GLU A 98 1.99 -10.04 -7.70
CA GLU A 98 3.42 -9.74 -7.52
C GLU A 98 3.64 -8.29 -7.05
N VAL A 99 2.89 -7.32 -7.58
CA VAL A 99 2.95 -5.92 -7.12
C VAL A 99 2.51 -5.81 -5.65
N ALA A 100 1.45 -6.52 -5.25
CA ALA A 100 1.02 -6.55 -3.86
C ALA A 100 2.07 -7.20 -2.94
N LYS A 101 2.74 -8.27 -3.39
CA LYS A 101 3.86 -8.89 -2.64
C LYS A 101 5.02 -7.93 -2.47
N ASN A 102 5.35 -7.14 -3.48
CA ASN A 102 6.39 -6.11 -3.40
C ASN A 102 6.03 -5.02 -2.38
N TRP A 103 4.77 -4.58 -2.33
CA TRP A 103 4.30 -3.65 -1.31
C TRP A 103 4.53 -4.21 0.11
N LEU A 104 4.11 -5.47 0.36
CA LEU A 104 4.28 -6.10 1.68
C LEU A 104 5.76 -6.29 2.03
N ALA A 105 6.60 -6.65 1.06
CA ALA A 105 8.03 -6.76 1.27
C ALA A 105 8.67 -5.41 1.65
N ASN A 106 8.27 -4.32 0.98
CA ASN A 106 8.74 -2.97 1.30
C ASN A 106 8.32 -2.55 2.72
N ASP A 107 7.07 -2.80 3.10
CA ASP A 107 6.57 -2.53 4.45
C ASP A 107 7.39 -3.29 5.52
N GLY A 108 7.63 -4.59 5.29
CA GLY A 108 8.45 -5.41 6.18
C GLY A 108 9.92 -4.96 6.27
N LEU A 109 10.53 -4.55 5.15
CA LEU A 109 11.92 -4.06 5.13
C LEU A 109 12.06 -2.75 5.92
N TRP A 110 11.11 -1.82 5.80
CA TRP A 110 11.08 -0.60 6.61
C TRP A 110 10.88 -0.91 8.09
N PHE A 111 9.95 -1.81 8.41
CA PHE A 111 9.71 -2.23 9.79
C PHE A 111 10.99 -2.79 10.42
N GLN A 112 11.65 -3.72 9.73
CA GLN A 112 12.89 -4.34 10.19
C GLN A 112 14.04 -3.34 10.34
N ALA A 113 14.19 -2.40 9.39
CA ALA A 113 15.24 -1.39 9.48
C ALA A 113 15.11 -0.53 10.74
N VAL A 114 13.88 -0.09 11.08
CA VAL A 114 13.61 0.66 12.31
C VAL A 114 13.75 -0.23 13.54
N GLU A 115 13.24 -1.46 13.50
CA GLU A 115 13.35 -2.41 14.61
C GLU A 115 14.81 -2.69 14.97
N PHE A 116 15.67 -2.97 13.98
CA PHE A 116 17.07 -3.27 14.20
C PHE A 116 17.87 -2.05 14.69
N SER A 117 17.43 -0.84 14.37
CA SER A 117 18.13 0.40 14.72
C SER A 117 17.65 1.02 16.05
N HIS A 118 16.35 0.90 16.35
CA HIS A 118 15.68 1.62 17.44
C HIS A 118 14.72 0.76 18.28
N GLY A 119 14.58 -0.52 17.94
CA GLY A 119 13.76 -1.48 18.67
C GLY A 119 12.28 -1.51 18.27
N MET A 120 11.56 -2.51 18.80
CA MET A 120 10.18 -2.84 18.45
C MET A 120 9.19 -1.68 18.68
N ASN A 121 9.35 -0.91 19.75
CA ASN A 121 8.43 0.18 20.07
C ASN A 121 8.43 1.28 18.99
N ASP A 122 9.62 1.67 18.53
CA ASP A 122 9.76 2.68 17.48
C ASP A 122 9.30 2.14 16.13
N ALA A 123 9.60 0.88 15.82
CA ALA A 123 9.09 0.21 14.62
C ALA A 123 7.56 0.19 14.56
N LYS A 124 6.90 -0.20 15.68
CA LYS A 124 5.44 -0.17 15.79
C LYS A 124 4.88 1.24 15.68
N ARG A 125 5.49 2.23 16.36
CA ARG A 125 5.04 3.63 16.28
C ARG A 125 5.11 4.17 14.85
N CYS A 126 6.21 3.91 14.15
CA CYS A 126 6.39 4.31 12.75
C CYS A 126 5.38 3.61 11.83
N ASN A 127 5.19 2.29 12.01
CA ASN A 127 4.21 1.51 11.26
C ASN A 127 2.78 2.04 11.45
N ASP A 128 2.35 2.22 12.70
CA ASP A 128 0.99 2.65 13.02
C ASP A 128 0.72 4.07 12.47
N SER A 129 1.73 4.95 12.53
CA SER A 129 1.67 6.29 11.92
C SER A 129 1.61 6.23 10.38
N CYS A 130 2.34 5.29 9.77
CA CYS A 130 2.26 5.06 8.33
C CYS A 130 0.84 4.65 7.93
N TRP A 131 0.23 3.70 8.65
CA TRP A 131 -1.16 3.27 8.42
C TRP A 131 -2.18 4.38 8.63
N ALA A 132 -1.96 5.30 9.58
CA ALA A 132 -2.80 6.47 9.78
C ALA A 132 -2.84 7.39 8.55
N HIS A 133 -1.78 7.38 7.75
CA HIS A 133 -1.69 8.17 6.52
C HIS A 133 -2.11 7.39 5.29
N PHE A 134 -1.75 6.11 5.21
CA PHE A 134 -2.01 5.27 4.04
C PHE A 134 -3.48 4.87 3.96
N SER A 135 -4.13 4.50 5.07
CA SER A 135 -5.49 3.97 5.06
C SER A 135 -6.54 4.94 4.48
N PRO A 136 -6.53 6.25 4.81
CA PRO A 136 -7.43 7.21 4.16
C PRO A 136 -7.13 7.40 2.67
N PHE A 137 -5.86 7.39 2.26
CA PHE A 137 -5.48 7.45 0.84
C PHE A 137 -5.97 6.21 0.08
N GLU A 138 -5.78 5.02 0.66
CA GLU A 138 -6.22 3.76 0.07
C GLU A 138 -7.75 3.75 -0.07
N ALA A 139 -8.48 4.17 0.97
CA ALA A 139 -9.93 4.30 0.93
C ALA A 139 -10.39 5.23 -0.19
N TRP A 140 -9.77 6.42 -0.32
CA TRP A 140 -10.07 7.34 -1.42
C TRP A 140 -9.80 6.74 -2.80
N SER A 141 -8.66 6.06 -2.96
CA SER A 141 -8.29 5.41 -4.22
C SER A 141 -9.30 4.32 -4.61
N VAL A 142 -9.70 3.49 -3.64
CA VAL A 142 -10.70 2.44 -3.83
C VAL A 142 -12.09 3.02 -4.12
N LYS A 143 -12.52 4.09 -3.43
CA LYS A 143 -13.79 4.76 -3.73
C LYS A 143 -13.84 5.22 -5.18
N ARG A 144 -12.78 5.89 -5.67
CA ARG A 144 -12.69 6.34 -7.05
C ARG A 144 -12.75 5.17 -8.03
N LEU A 145 -11.98 4.11 -7.77
CA LEU A 145 -11.96 2.91 -8.62
C LEU A 145 -13.34 2.25 -8.73
N LEU A 146 -14.08 2.20 -7.62
CA LEU A 146 -15.39 1.56 -7.54
C LEU A 146 -16.58 2.48 -7.87
N GLY A 147 -16.32 3.77 -8.10
CA GLY A 147 -17.37 4.79 -8.26
C GLY A 147 -18.27 4.91 -7.03
N LEU A 148 -17.72 4.75 -5.82
CA LEU A 148 -18.48 4.92 -4.58
C LEU A 148 -18.70 6.42 -4.32
N GLY A 149 -19.93 6.81 -3.98
CA GLY A 149 -20.27 8.17 -3.56
C GLY A 149 -19.68 8.55 -2.19
N GLU A 150 -20.05 9.71 -1.67
CA GLU A 150 -19.46 10.24 -0.42
C GLU A 150 -19.77 9.38 0.81
N ALA A 151 -21.01 8.88 0.93
CA ALA A 151 -21.48 8.12 2.09
C ALA A 151 -22.09 6.77 1.66
N PRO A 152 -21.28 5.82 1.18
CA PRO A 152 -21.76 4.57 0.59
C PRO A 152 -22.20 3.53 1.64
N GLY A 153 -22.08 3.84 2.94
CA GLY A 153 -22.50 2.99 4.04
C GLY A 153 -21.72 1.66 4.15
N LEU A 154 -22.26 0.75 4.97
CA LEU A 154 -21.62 -0.55 5.25
C LEU A 154 -21.56 -1.47 4.03
N GLN A 155 -22.51 -1.36 3.09
CA GLN A 155 -22.45 -2.08 1.81
C GLN A 155 -21.29 -1.59 0.93
N GLY A 156 -21.05 -0.27 0.92
CA GLY A 156 -19.87 0.33 0.29
C GLY A 156 -18.58 -0.18 0.92
N LEU A 157 -18.50 -0.22 2.24
CA LEU A 157 -17.35 -0.74 2.97
C LEU A 157 -17.09 -2.21 2.66
N ALA A 158 -18.12 -3.06 2.68
CA ALA A 158 -18.00 -4.49 2.36
C ALA A 158 -17.41 -4.72 0.97
N ARG A 159 -17.84 -3.92 -0.02
CA ARG A 159 -17.22 -3.94 -1.36
C ARG A 159 -15.78 -3.45 -1.33
N ALA A 160 -15.52 -2.29 -0.72
CA ALA A 160 -14.21 -1.65 -0.70
C ALA A 160 -13.11 -2.50 -0.03
N LEU A 161 -13.44 -3.26 1.01
CA LEU A 161 -12.49 -4.16 1.69
C LEU A 161 -11.85 -5.20 0.74
N ASN A 162 -12.54 -5.57 -0.34
CA ASN A 162 -12.01 -6.51 -1.34
C ASN A 162 -11.02 -5.90 -2.34
N PHE A 163 -10.88 -4.57 -2.34
CA PHE A 163 -10.01 -3.83 -3.27
C PHE A 163 -8.78 -3.23 -2.58
N ARG A 164 -8.56 -3.55 -1.30
CA ARG A 164 -7.35 -3.20 -0.56
C ARG A 164 -6.15 -3.99 -1.09
N VAL A 165 -4.96 -3.40 -1.02
CA VAL A 165 -3.75 -4.02 -1.59
C VAL A 165 -3.46 -5.40 -0.98
N TYR A 166 -3.63 -5.56 0.32
CA TYR A 166 -3.40 -6.85 0.98
C TYR A 166 -4.50 -7.87 0.71
N ALA A 167 -5.69 -7.48 0.20
CA ALA A 167 -6.77 -8.42 -0.10
C ALA A 167 -6.38 -9.40 -1.22
N ARG A 168 -5.35 -9.06 -1.99
CA ARG A 168 -4.70 -9.96 -2.97
C ARG A 168 -3.78 -11.01 -2.33
N LEU A 169 -3.32 -10.77 -1.11
CA LEU A 169 -2.33 -11.61 -0.43
C LEU A 169 -2.93 -12.50 0.66
N ASN A 170 -4.11 -12.13 1.13
CA ASN A 170 -4.76 -12.71 2.30
C ASN A 170 -6.11 -13.33 1.91
N THR A 171 -6.62 -14.22 2.75
CA THR A 171 -8.00 -14.71 2.65
C THR A 171 -8.85 -14.00 3.69
N GLN A 172 -9.97 -13.44 3.27
CA GLN A 172 -10.85 -12.65 4.12
C GLN A 172 -12.32 -12.94 3.82
N SER A 173 -13.18 -12.70 4.82
CA SER A 173 -14.62 -12.85 4.70
C SER A 173 -15.34 -11.65 5.31
N VAL A 174 -16.55 -11.39 4.80
CA VAL A 174 -17.45 -10.35 5.29
C VAL A 174 -18.84 -10.93 5.48
N SER A 175 -19.51 -10.54 6.55
CA SER A 175 -20.89 -10.93 6.86
C SER A 175 -21.62 -9.79 7.55
N PHE A 176 -22.94 -9.74 7.41
CA PHE A 176 -23.79 -8.82 8.18
C PHE A 176 -24.44 -9.56 9.34
N GLU A 177 -24.44 -8.92 10.51
CA GLU A 177 -25.18 -9.37 11.69
C GLU A 177 -26.65 -8.90 11.62
N GLU A 178 -27.49 -9.41 12.54
CA GLU A 178 -28.93 -9.08 12.59
C GLU A 178 -29.20 -7.58 12.81
N ASP A 179 -28.32 -6.90 13.55
CA ASP A 179 -28.40 -5.45 13.77
C ASP A 179 -27.78 -4.63 12.63
N ASN A 180 -27.52 -5.28 11.48
CA ASN A 180 -26.93 -4.71 10.27
C ASN A 180 -25.46 -4.25 10.44
N ALA A 181 -24.78 -4.63 11.52
CA ALA A 181 -23.34 -4.42 11.63
C ALA A 181 -22.59 -5.30 10.62
N LEU A 182 -21.54 -4.74 10.00
CA LEU A 182 -20.65 -5.48 9.12
C LEU A 182 -19.53 -6.10 9.96
N VAL A 183 -19.35 -7.41 9.85
CA VAL A 183 -18.21 -8.13 10.42
C VAL A 183 -17.25 -8.51 9.32
N PHE A 184 -16.00 -8.11 9.47
CA PHE A 184 -14.88 -8.50 8.62
C PHE A 184 -13.97 -9.46 9.40
N LYS A 185 -13.54 -10.54 8.75
CA LYS A 185 -12.59 -11.51 9.32
C LYS A 185 -11.42 -11.71 8.37
N MET A 186 -10.22 -11.60 8.90
CA MET A 186 -8.98 -11.97 8.23
C MET A 186 -8.71 -13.46 8.48
N ASN A 187 -9.26 -14.32 7.62
CA ASN A 187 -9.16 -15.78 7.77
C ASN A 187 -7.72 -16.28 7.65
N VAL A 188 -6.96 -15.76 6.68
CA VAL A 188 -5.54 -16.06 6.52
C VAL A 188 -4.78 -14.76 6.33
N CYS A 189 -3.91 -14.44 7.29
CA CYS A 189 -2.97 -13.33 7.18
C CYS A 189 -1.59 -13.85 6.77
N ARG A 190 -1.06 -13.39 5.63
CA ARG A 190 0.24 -13.81 5.10
C ARG A 190 1.39 -13.60 6.10
N VAL A 191 1.36 -12.50 6.86
CA VAL A 191 2.38 -12.20 7.89
C VAL A 191 2.30 -13.21 9.03
N GLN A 192 1.11 -13.44 9.59
CA GLN A 192 0.96 -14.40 10.68
C GLN A 192 1.23 -15.84 10.23
N ALA A 193 0.76 -16.23 9.05
CA ALA A 193 1.07 -17.53 8.46
C ALA A 193 2.58 -17.76 8.31
N ALA A 194 3.32 -16.75 7.83
CA ALA A 194 4.78 -16.83 7.72
C ALA A 194 5.47 -16.94 9.08
N ARG A 195 4.94 -16.32 10.14
CA ARG A 195 5.45 -16.44 11.51
C ARG A 195 5.15 -17.81 12.12
N LYS A 196 3.92 -18.29 11.98
CA LYS A 196 3.49 -19.63 12.42
C LYS A 196 4.34 -20.72 11.75
N ALA A 197 4.64 -20.60 10.46
CA ALA A 197 5.52 -21.52 9.74
C ALA A 197 6.97 -21.55 10.28
N LYS A 198 7.40 -20.47 10.95
CA LYS A 198 8.71 -20.36 11.61
C LYS A 198 8.66 -20.69 13.11
N GLY A 199 7.52 -21.17 13.62
CA GLY A 199 7.34 -21.43 15.06
C GLY A 199 7.36 -20.15 15.92
N LEU A 200 7.15 -18.97 15.31
CA LEU A 200 7.09 -17.71 16.03
C LEU A 200 5.66 -17.44 16.50
N VAL A 201 5.54 -16.81 17.68
CA VAL A 201 4.25 -16.29 18.17
C VAL A 201 3.68 -15.25 17.20
N ASP A 202 2.36 -15.11 17.20
CA ASP A 202 1.68 -14.11 16.38
C ASP A 202 2.24 -12.71 16.67
N TYR A 203 2.41 -11.94 15.60
CA TYR A 203 2.85 -10.55 15.70
C TYR A 203 1.73 -9.71 16.33
N PRO A 204 2.00 -8.90 17.37
CA PRO A 204 0.99 -8.10 18.04
C PRO A 204 0.54 -6.89 17.20
N CYS A 205 -0.27 -7.11 16.17
CA CYS A 205 -0.72 -6.12 15.19
C CYS A 205 -1.95 -5.30 15.59
N LYS A 206 -2.57 -5.53 16.76
CA LYS A 206 -3.80 -4.83 17.18
C LYS A 206 -3.70 -3.31 17.14
N SER A 207 -2.57 -2.73 17.53
CA SER A 207 -2.36 -1.27 17.49
C SER A 207 -2.46 -0.71 16.07
N ALA A 208 -1.77 -1.34 15.11
CA ALA A 208 -1.83 -1.02 13.69
C ALA A 208 -3.25 -1.23 13.15
N GLY A 209 -3.87 -2.38 13.46
CA GLY A 209 -5.22 -2.70 13.00
C GLY A 209 -6.27 -1.68 13.46
N LEU A 210 -6.20 -1.23 14.72
CA LEU A 210 -7.11 -0.20 15.24
C LEU A 210 -7.03 1.08 14.41
N VAL A 211 -5.82 1.50 14.03
CA VAL A 211 -5.62 2.66 13.16
C VAL A 211 -6.12 2.36 11.75
N GLU A 212 -5.63 1.28 11.16
CA GLU A 212 -5.86 0.88 9.78
C GLU A 212 -7.35 0.74 9.46
N TYR A 213 -8.07 -0.15 10.16
CA TYR A 213 -9.46 -0.44 9.87
C TYR A 213 -10.38 0.73 10.22
N THR A 214 -10.08 1.49 11.28
CA THR A 214 -10.85 2.69 11.62
C THR A 214 -10.70 3.77 10.55
N TYR A 215 -9.47 4.05 10.12
CA TYR A 215 -9.20 5.16 9.21
C TYR A 215 -9.62 4.80 7.79
N PHE A 216 -9.44 3.54 7.37
CA PHE A 216 -9.99 3.05 6.10
C PHE A 216 -11.52 3.16 6.09
N ALA A 217 -12.21 2.63 7.11
CA ALA A 217 -13.67 2.64 7.16
C ALA A 217 -14.25 4.06 7.17
N ARG A 218 -13.65 4.98 7.94
CA ARG A 218 -14.03 6.41 7.92
C ARG A 218 -13.71 7.10 6.60
N GLY A 219 -12.64 6.70 5.92
CA GLY A 219 -12.33 7.16 4.57
C GLY A 219 -13.37 6.71 3.54
N ILE A 220 -13.99 5.54 3.75
CA ILE A 220 -15.12 5.06 2.95
C ILE A 220 -16.38 5.87 3.26
N ASP A 221 -16.79 5.91 4.53
CA ASP A 221 -17.94 6.67 5.03
C ASP A 221 -17.63 7.18 6.44
N ALA A 222 -17.61 8.51 6.62
CA ALA A 222 -17.16 9.15 7.86
C ALA A 222 -18.02 8.82 9.10
N ARG A 223 -19.24 8.27 8.90
CA ARG A 223 -20.16 7.87 9.97
C ARG A 223 -19.81 6.52 10.58
N ILE A 224 -19.00 5.71 9.88
CA ILE A 224 -18.67 4.36 10.34
C ILE A 224 -17.80 4.43 11.58
N VAL A 225 -18.20 3.68 12.61
CA VAL A 225 -17.39 3.39 13.79
C VAL A 225 -16.93 1.94 13.75
N THR A 226 -15.67 1.74 14.12
CA THR A 226 -14.98 0.45 14.06
C THR A 226 -14.72 -0.06 15.47
N GLU A 227 -14.96 -1.34 15.68
CA GLU A 227 -14.73 -2.07 16.91
C GLU A 227 -13.87 -3.31 16.63
N CYS A 228 -12.86 -3.54 17.45
CA CYS A 228 -12.01 -4.73 17.35
C CYS A 228 -12.70 -5.89 18.08
N ILE A 229 -13.07 -6.95 17.36
CA ILE A 229 -13.58 -8.19 17.98
C ILE A 229 -12.41 -8.98 18.57
N GLY A 230 -11.29 -9.06 17.83
CA GLY A 230 -10.06 -9.69 18.28
C GLY A 230 -8.94 -9.49 17.29
N CYS A 231 -7.73 -9.28 17.78
CA CYS A 231 -6.53 -9.14 16.97
C CYS A 231 -5.29 -9.40 17.85
N PRO A 232 -4.27 -10.15 17.39
CA PRO A 232 -3.03 -10.37 18.12
C PRO A 232 -2.49 -9.08 18.75
N PRO A 233 -2.13 -9.09 20.05
CA PRO A 233 -1.87 -10.28 20.88
C PRO A 233 -3.10 -10.86 21.58
N ASP A 234 -4.33 -10.39 21.29
CA ASP A 234 -5.52 -11.02 21.83
C ASP A 234 -5.61 -12.48 21.40
N ALA A 235 -6.21 -13.33 22.24
CA ALA A 235 -6.58 -14.67 21.83
C ALA A 235 -7.61 -14.60 20.69
N HIS A 236 -7.45 -15.49 19.71
CA HIS A 236 -8.37 -15.64 18.60
C HIS A 236 -8.58 -17.12 18.28
N PRO A 237 -9.72 -17.49 17.69
CA PRO A 237 -9.97 -18.86 17.23
C PRO A 237 -9.08 -19.22 16.02
N GLU A 238 -9.13 -20.48 15.60
CA GLU A 238 -8.31 -20.96 14.47
C GLU A 238 -8.78 -20.46 13.09
N ASP A 239 -10.03 -20.03 12.96
CA ASP A 239 -10.67 -19.69 11.69
C ASP A 239 -10.37 -18.26 11.19
N TRP A 240 -9.81 -17.40 12.04
CA TRP A 240 -9.33 -16.06 11.67
C TRP A 240 -8.26 -15.53 12.62
N PHE A 241 -7.40 -14.65 12.10
CA PHE A 241 -6.37 -13.96 12.89
C PHE A 241 -6.85 -12.63 13.47
N CYS A 242 -7.64 -11.86 12.73
CA CYS A 242 -8.29 -10.68 13.28
C CYS A 242 -9.70 -10.50 12.76
N ALA A 243 -10.55 -9.90 13.58
CA ALA A 243 -11.94 -9.65 13.27
C ALA A 243 -12.35 -8.24 13.73
N TRP A 244 -13.11 -7.57 12.88
CA TRP A 244 -13.48 -6.16 13.02
C TRP A 244 -14.96 -5.99 12.75
N ARG A 245 -15.62 -5.23 13.61
CA ARG A 245 -17.04 -4.93 13.53
C ARG A 245 -17.23 -3.47 13.17
N PHE A 246 -18.12 -3.18 12.22
CA PHE A 246 -18.40 -1.84 11.74
C PHE A 246 -19.89 -1.55 11.85
N LYS A 247 -20.24 -0.36 12.36
CA LYS A 247 -21.62 0.12 12.48
C LYS A 247 -21.71 1.61 12.13
N ILE A 248 -22.92 2.09 11.87
CA ILE A 248 -23.27 3.50 11.65
C ILE A 248 -24.29 3.89 12.71
#